data_AF-A0A382QGA9-F1
#
_entry.id   AF-A0A382QGA9-F1
#
_cell.length_a   1.000
_cell.length_b   1.000
_cell.length_c   1.000
_cell.angle_alpha   90.00
_cell.angle_beta   90.00
_cell.angle_gamma   90.00
#
_symmetry.space_group_name_H-M   'P 1'
#
loop_
_entity.id
_entity.type
_entity.pdbx_description
1 polymer ?
#
loop_
_entity_poly.entity_id
_entity_poly.type
_entity_poly.pdbx_seq_one_letter_code
_entity_poly.pdbx_strand_id
1 'polypeptide(L)'
;VSVFAYDSKDFPLIMAQVTPSYIKSQFGHLLRGKIQRFPLPQLHGINLVMDEALGGGVNESLNLDSHGKSWSFLILSLPIELDQETSPGSDRNTT
;
A
#
# COMPACT_ATOMS: atom_id res chain seq x y z
N VAL A 1 0.63 -8.04 2.28
CA VAL A 1 1.14 -6.73 2.77
C VAL A 1 -0.06 -5.94 3.26
N SER A 2 0.01 -5.37 4.46
CA SER A 2 -1.09 -4.55 5.00
C SER A 2 -0.68 -3.09 5.06
N VAL A 3 -1.61 -2.21 4.70
CA VAL A 3 -1.45 -0.75 4.77
C VAL A 3 -2.52 -0.21 5.70
N PHE A 4 -2.13 0.61 6.67
CA PHE A 4 -3.04 1.25 7.63
C PHE A 4 -2.87 2.75 7.52
N ALA A 5 -3.99 3.47 7.51
CA ALA A 5 -3.96 4.92 7.56
C ALA A 5 -3.44 5.38 8.93
N TYR A 6 -2.56 6.37 8.95
CA TYR A 6 -2.09 6.97 10.20
C TYR A 6 -3.21 7.77 10.88
N ASP A 7 -3.94 8.57 10.09
CA ASP A 7 -5.18 9.24 10.49
C ASP A 7 -6.37 8.56 9.79
N SER A 8 -7.43 8.27 10.55
CA SER A 8 -8.61 7.59 10.02
C SER A 8 -9.31 8.38 8.92
N LYS A 9 -9.16 9.72 8.90
CA LYS A 9 -9.72 10.59 7.86
C LYS A 9 -9.12 10.35 6.48
N ASP A 10 -7.90 9.82 6.42
CA ASP A 10 -7.19 9.56 5.16
C ASP A 10 -7.57 8.21 4.55
N PHE A 11 -8.26 7.34 5.31
CA PHE A 11 -8.62 6.00 4.86
C PHE A 11 -9.47 5.99 3.58
N PRO A 12 -10.50 6.83 3.41
CA PRO A 12 -11.26 6.89 2.16
C PRO A 12 -10.37 7.24 0.95
N LEU A 13 -9.41 8.14 1.12
CA LEU A 13 -8.47 8.56 0.07
C LEU A 13 -7.54 7.40 -0.32
N ILE A 14 -6.96 6.73 0.68
CA ILE A 14 -6.13 5.53 0.48
C ILE A 14 -6.95 4.44 -0.21
N MET A 15 -8.20 4.23 0.18
CA MET A 15 -9.11 3.27 -0.45
C MET A 15 -9.47 3.63 -1.90
N ALA A 16 -9.54 4.91 -2.25
CA ALA A 16 -9.79 5.33 -3.62
C ALA A 16 -8.58 5.08 -4.53
N GLN A 17 -7.36 5.35 -4.03
CA GLN A 17 -6.15 5.38 -4.86
C GLN A 17 -5.36 4.07 -4.84
N VAL A 18 -5.26 3.39 -3.69
CA VAL A 18 -4.51 2.13 -3.56
C VAL A 18 -5.34 0.96 -4.09
N THR A 19 -5.48 0.90 -5.41
CA THR A 19 -6.24 -0.12 -6.14
C THR A 19 -5.31 -1.17 -6.75
N PRO A 20 -5.78 -2.42 -6.96
CA PRO A 20 -4.98 -3.43 -7.65
C PRO A 20 -4.51 -2.99 -9.05
N SER A 21 -5.33 -2.25 -9.79
CA SER A 21 -4.99 -1.72 -11.11
C SER A 21 -3.89 -0.66 -11.03
N TYR A 22 -3.97 0.26 -10.06
CA TYR A 22 -2.93 1.26 -9.85
C TYR A 22 -1.59 0.64 -9.46
N ILE A 23 -1.61 -0.33 -8.53
CA ILE A 23 -0.41 -1.09 -8.12
C ILE A 23 0.19 -1.83 -9.32
N LYS A 24 -0.65 -2.46 -10.16
CA LYS A 24 -0.21 -3.12 -11.40
C LYS A 24 0.39 -2.14 -12.41
N SER A 25 -0.16 -0.93 -12.53
CA SER A 25 0.39 0.09 -13.42
C SER A 25 1.81 0.50 -12.99
N GLN A 26 2.03 0.70 -11.69
CA GLN A 26 3.33 1.13 -11.15
C GLN A 26 4.37 -0.01 -11.11
N PHE A 27 3.95 -1.22 -10.73
CA PHE A 27 4.87 -2.32 -10.41
C PHE A 27 4.63 -3.59 -11.22
N GLY A 28 3.88 -3.53 -12.33
CA GLY A 28 3.51 -4.71 -13.12
C GLY A 28 4.69 -5.48 -13.70
N HIS A 29 5.86 -4.85 -13.83
CA HIS A 29 7.10 -5.51 -14.22
C HIS A 29 7.65 -6.46 -13.13
N LEU A 30 7.39 -6.14 -11.85
CA LEU A 30 7.81 -6.91 -10.67
C LEU A 30 6.69 -7.86 -10.20
N LEU A 31 5.46 -7.35 -10.10
CA LEU A 31 4.28 -8.07 -9.64
C LEU A 31 3.54 -8.65 -10.85
N ARG A 32 3.88 -9.88 -11.26
CA ARG A 32 3.27 -10.54 -12.43
C ARG A 32 1.96 -11.27 -12.11
N GLY A 33 1.82 -11.84 -10.91
CA GLY A 33 0.61 -12.53 -10.47
C GLY A 33 -0.58 -11.62 -10.15
N LYS A 34 -1.70 -12.22 -9.74
CA LYS A 34 -2.93 -11.51 -9.38
C LYS A 34 -2.72 -10.67 -8.12
N ILE A 35 -3.30 -9.47 -8.08
CA ILE A 35 -3.34 -8.61 -6.89
C ILE A 35 -4.78 -8.52 -6.40
N GLN A 36 -4.99 -8.82 -5.13
CA GLN A 36 -6.29 -8.79 -4.48
C GLN A 36 -6.22 -7.82 -3.30
N ARG A 37 -7.26 -6.99 -3.17
CA ARG A 37 -7.38 -6.00 -2.11
C ARG A 37 -8.56 -6.35 -1.20
N PHE A 38 -8.28 -6.51 0.08
CA PHE A 38 -9.27 -6.79 1.12
C PHE A 38 -9.35 -5.59 2.06
N PRO A 39 -10.44 -4.80 2.02
CA PRO A 39 -10.64 -3.69 2.93
C PRO A 39 -10.84 -4.17 4.38
N LEU A 40 -10.31 -3.43 5.34
CA LEU A 40 -10.49 -3.62 6.77
C LEU A 40 -11.05 -2.31 7.37
N PRO A 41 -12.33 -1.97 7.14
CA PRO A 41 -12.85 -0.63 7.43
C PRO A 41 -12.75 -0.22 8.91
N GLN A 42 -12.93 -1.18 9.81
CA GLN A 42 -12.85 -0.96 11.27
C GLN A 42 -11.42 -0.67 11.75
N LEU A 43 -10.41 -1.05 10.97
CA LEU A 43 -9.00 -0.82 11.27
C LEU A 43 -8.38 0.28 10.40
N HIS A 44 -9.20 0.96 9.59
CA HIS A 44 -8.74 1.98 8.64
C HIS A 44 -7.58 1.49 7.77
N GLY A 45 -7.66 0.23 7.32
CA GLY A 45 -6.60 -0.41 6.59
C GLY A 45 -7.07 -1.29 5.45
N ILE A 46 -6.09 -1.77 4.68
CA ILE A 46 -6.28 -2.72 3.59
C ILE A 46 -5.23 -3.82 3.70
N ASN A 47 -5.63 -5.05 3.38
CA ASN A 47 -4.72 -6.16 3.17
C ASN A 47 -4.62 -6.46 1.67
N LEU A 48 -3.40 -6.41 1.16
CA LEU A 48 -3.05 -6.72 -0.22
C LEU A 48 -2.43 -8.12 -0.27
N VAL A 49 -3.09 -9.00 -1.01
CA VAL A 49 -2.60 -10.34 -1.32
C VAL A 49 -2.11 -10.32 -2.77
N MET A 50 -0.85 -10.68 -2.97
CA MET A 50 -0.18 -10.65 -4.26
C MET A 50 0.32 -12.05 -4.57
N ASP A 51 -0.25 -12.66 -5.61
CA ASP A 51 0.15 -13.99 -6.06
C ASP A 51 1.47 -13.90 -6.83
N GLU A 52 2.23 -15.01 -6.85
CA GLU A 52 3.54 -15.11 -7.52
C GLU A 52 4.57 -14.04 -7.11
N ALA A 53 4.34 -13.34 -6.00
CA ALA A 53 5.27 -12.36 -5.45
C ALA A 53 6.59 -12.97 -4.94
N LEU A 54 6.71 -14.31 -4.98
CA LEU A 54 7.83 -15.10 -4.45
C LEU A 54 8.46 -16.07 -5.47
N GLY A 55 8.11 -15.97 -6.77
CA GLY A 55 8.84 -16.68 -7.83
C GLY A 55 8.90 -18.22 -7.73
N GLY A 56 8.04 -18.87 -6.93
CA GLY A 56 7.95 -20.33 -6.84
C GLY A 56 9.13 -21.04 -6.16
N GLY A 57 10.05 -20.31 -5.51
CA GLY A 57 11.17 -20.86 -4.76
C GLY A 57 10.87 -20.97 -3.26
N VAL A 58 11.01 -22.17 -2.70
CA VAL A 58 10.58 -22.56 -1.33
C VAL A 58 11.25 -21.77 -0.18
N ASN A 59 12.20 -20.87 -0.44
CA ASN A 59 12.93 -20.13 0.61
C ASN A 59 13.44 -18.73 0.18
N GLU A 60 12.64 -17.93 -0.53
CA GLU A 60 12.89 -16.47 -0.68
C GLU A 60 11.85 -15.63 0.08
N SER A 61 11.28 -16.20 1.14
CA SER A 61 10.27 -15.57 1.99
C SER A 61 10.78 -14.37 2.81
N LEU A 62 12.05 -13.96 2.63
CA LEU A 62 12.59 -12.70 3.15
C LEU A 62 13.18 -11.84 2.01
N ASN A 63 12.30 -11.06 1.38
CA ASN A 63 12.45 -9.61 1.43
C ASN A 63 13.37 -8.86 0.45
N LEU A 64 13.76 -9.40 -0.71
CA LEU A 64 14.50 -8.60 -1.69
C LEU A 64 14.04 -8.97 -3.10
N ASP A 65 13.40 -8.04 -3.82
CA ASP A 65 13.64 -7.91 -5.27
C ASP A 65 15.16 -8.05 -5.49
N SER A 66 15.63 -8.55 -6.63
CA SER A 66 17.02 -8.44 -7.09
C SER A 66 17.73 -7.10 -6.74
N HIS A 67 17.00 -6.01 -6.46
CA HIS A 67 17.47 -4.69 -6.00
C HIS A 67 17.29 -4.35 -4.50
N GLY A 68 16.82 -5.29 -3.68
CA GLY A 68 16.75 -5.19 -2.23
C GLY A 68 15.60 -4.46 -1.58
N LYS A 69 14.51 -4.24 -2.33
CA LYS A 69 13.30 -3.61 -1.82
C LYS A 69 12.27 -4.69 -1.45
N SER A 70 11.64 -4.53 -0.30
CA SER A 70 10.50 -5.34 0.10
C SER A 70 9.22 -4.89 -0.62
N TRP A 71 8.25 -5.79 -0.75
CA TRP A 71 6.92 -5.43 -1.26
C TRP A 71 6.22 -4.37 -0.41
N SER A 72 6.39 -4.42 0.92
CA SER A 72 5.86 -3.40 1.83
C SER A 72 6.46 -2.03 1.54
N PHE A 73 7.77 -1.95 1.28
CA PHE A 73 8.44 -0.70 0.96
C PHE A 73 7.94 -0.10 -0.36
N LEU A 74 7.75 -0.93 -1.39
CA LEU A 74 7.23 -0.47 -2.68
C LEU A 74 5.80 0.08 -2.54
N ILE A 75 4.93 -0.62 -1.82
CA ILE A 75 3.56 -0.15 -1.60
C ILE A 75 3.53 1.14 -0.78
N LEU A 76 4.37 1.26 0.26
CA LEU A 76 4.47 2.49 1.06
C LEU A 76 5.07 3.68 0.29
N SER A 77 5.78 3.42 -0.82
CA SER A 77 6.33 4.46 -1.70
C SER A 77 5.33 5.01 -2.73
N LEU A 78 4.12 4.46 -2.81
CA LEU A 78 3.08 4.95 -3.71
C LEU A 78 2.69 6.38 -3.35
N PRO A 79 2.72 7.33 -4.30
CA PRO A 79 2.21 8.67 -4.05
C PRO A 79 0.69 8.60 -3.87
N ILE A 80 0.18 9.37 -2.90
CA ILE A 80 -1.24 9.59 -2.70
C ILE A 80 -1.51 11.08 -2.95
N GLU A 81 -2.38 11.37 -3.91
CA GLU A 81 -2.79 12.73 -4.23
C GLU A 81 -3.74 13.23 -3.14
N LEU A 82 -3.37 14.31 -2.46
CA LEU A 82 -4.20 14.94 -1.44
C LEU A 82 -5.12 15.97 -2.11
N ASP A 83 -6.43 15.75 -2.00
CA ASP A 83 -7.40 16.79 -2.32
C ASP A 83 -7.27 17.92 -1.29
N GLN A 84 -6.96 19.13 -1.74
CA GLN A 84 -6.68 20.31 -0.89
C GLN A 84 -7.91 20.82 -0.12
N GLU A 85 -9.03 20.09 -0.10
CA GLU A 85 -10.31 20.59 0.42
C GLU A 85 -10.70 20.05 1.80
N THR A 86 -9.78 19.38 2.51
CA THR A 86 -10.00 19.01 3.92
C THR A 86 -9.01 19.74 4.85
N SER A 87 -9.35 20.98 5.21
CA SER A 87 -8.88 21.61 6.45
C SER A 87 -9.96 22.57 6.96
N PRO A 88 -10.33 22.49 8.25
CA PRO A 88 -9.45 23.08 9.24
C PRO A 88 -9.23 22.25 10.51
N GLY A 89 -7.98 22.24 10.99
CA GLY A 89 -7.67 22.23 12.42
C GLY A 89 -7.25 20.89 13.05
N SER A 90 -5.95 20.72 13.28
CA SER A 90 -5.47 20.24 14.58
C SER A 90 -4.05 20.78 14.79
N ASP A 91 -3.98 21.82 15.61
CA ASP A 91 -2.79 22.23 16.33
C ASP A 91 -2.13 21.03 17.01
N ARG A 92 -0.85 20.80 16.71
CA ARG A 92 0.09 20.24 17.69
C ARG A 92 1.41 20.98 17.61
N ASN A 93 1.46 22.07 18.36
CA ASN A 93 2.68 22.73 18.79
C ASN A 93 3.29 21.93 19.97
N THR A 94 4.63 21.93 20.05
CA THR A 94 5.46 21.70 21.26
C THR A 94 5.68 20.26 21.75
N THR A 95 6.87 19.70 21.52
CA THR A 95 7.98 19.59 22.50
C THR A 95 9.27 19.18 21.78
#